data_AF-X1ENZ0-F1
#
_entry.id   AF-X1ENZ0-F1
#
_cell.length_a   1.000
_cell.length_b   1.000
_cell.length_c   1.000
_cell.angle_alpha   90.00
_cell.angle_beta   90.00
_cell.angle_gamma   90.00
#
_symmetry.space_group_name_H-M   'P 1'
#
loop_
_entity.id
_entity.type
_entity.pdbx_description
1 polymer ?
#
loop_
_entity_poly.entity_id
_entity_poly.type
_entity_poly.pdbx_seq_one_letter_code
_entity_poly.pdbx_strand_id
1 'polypeptide(L)'
;FVNTGTIGQSDKFWGLEFANVWGPLSMQGEYGQIDVDTPFFIEGNPIFDGWYVNASWFLTGETRPYDKGGFGRVKVKNPVFKGGAGAWQFAGRYDVIDLSNNGGFVCPACGTQKTWLFGVNWYLNDYTRLMLNYNESDIDGGVNSGAHIKGLGMRAQVDW
;
A
#
# COMPACT_ATOMS: atom_id res chain seq x y z
N PHE A 1 6.07 7.73 -8.90
CA PHE A 1 6.55 8.34 -10.16
C PHE A 1 5.81 9.63 -10.48
N VAL A 2 4.64 9.85 -9.89
CA VAL A 2 4.03 11.18 -9.79
C VAL A 2 4.55 11.91 -8.55
N ASN A 3 4.67 13.23 -8.62
CA ASN A 3 5.15 14.07 -7.52
C ASN A 3 4.70 15.53 -7.73
N THR A 4 4.26 16.20 -6.67
CA THR A 4 3.92 17.63 -6.64
C THR A 4 5.11 18.51 -6.29
N GLY A 5 6.13 17.96 -5.63
CA GLY A 5 7.12 18.72 -4.88
C GLY A 5 6.52 19.31 -3.60
N THR A 6 7.20 20.32 -3.04
CA THR A 6 6.69 21.08 -1.89
C THR A 6 5.93 22.29 -2.39
N ILE A 7 4.60 22.28 -2.20
CA ILE A 7 3.71 23.34 -2.70
C ILE A 7 2.82 23.97 -1.62
N GLY A 8 2.66 23.28 -0.48
CA GLY A 8 1.77 23.73 0.60
C GLY A 8 2.50 24.54 1.66
N GLN A 9 1.80 25.50 2.26
CA GLN A 9 2.16 26.15 3.53
C GLN A 9 1.36 25.58 4.71
N SER A 10 0.15 25.10 4.43
CA SER A 10 -0.69 24.31 5.33
C SER A 10 -1.51 23.33 4.51
N ASP A 11 -2.07 22.34 5.19
CA ASP A 11 -2.94 21.34 4.59
C ASP A 11 -4.00 20.85 5.58
N LYS A 12 -5.04 20.24 5.04
CA LYS A 12 -6.05 19.53 5.79
C LYS A 12 -6.21 18.12 5.22
N PHE A 13 -5.92 17.12 6.04
CA PHE A 13 -6.09 15.71 5.69
C PHE A 13 -7.30 15.08 6.38
N TRP A 14 -7.99 14.20 5.67
CA TRP A 14 -8.94 13.26 6.26
C TRP A 14 -8.86 11.91 5.55
N GLY A 15 -9.24 10.85 6.25
CA GLY A 15 -9.19 9.49 5.72
C GLY A 15 -10.25 8.58 6.31
N LEU A 16 -10.50 7.49 5.58
CA LEU A 16 -11.41 6.41 5.96
C LEU A 16 -10.67 5.09 5.85
N GLU A 17 -10.89 4.21 6.82
CA GLU A 17 -10.23 2.90 6.89
C GLU A 17 -11.25 1.79 7.06
N PHE A 18 -10.98 0.65 6.45
CA PHE A 18 -11.75 -0.58 6.57
C PHE A 18 -10.81 -1.76 6.74
N ALA A 19 -11.15 -2.68 7.65
CA ALA A 19 -10.44 -3.94 7.82
C ALA A 19 -11.41 -5.05 8.22
N ASN A 20 -11.20 -6.23 7.66
CA ASN A 20 -11.96 -7.43 7.99
C ASN A 20 -11.07 -8.68 7.96
N VAL A 21 -11.33 -9.62 8.86
CA VAL A 21 -10.66 -10.91 8.95
C VAL A 21 -11.70 -12.02 9.09
N TRP A 22 -11.72 -12.92 8.12
CA TRP A 22 -12.56 -14.11 8.08
C TRP A 22 -11.70 -15.36 8.01
N GLY A 23 -11.31 -15.88 9.18
CA GLY A 23 -10.43 -17.04 9.26
C GLY A 23 -9.10 -16.76 8.53
N PRO A 24 -8.75 -17.51 7.46
CA PRO A 24 -7.51 -17.29 6.73
C PRO A 24 -7.55 -16.16 5.72
N LEU A 25 -8.73 -15.62 5.40
CA LEU A 25 -8.89 -14.50 4.49
C LEU A 25 -8.90 -13.19 5.29
N SER A 26 -8.17 -12.19 4.82
CA SER A 26 -8.25 -10.82 5.34
C SER A 26 -8.43 -9.84 4.19
N MET A 27 -9.18 -8.78 4.42
CA MET A 27 -9.30 -7.66 3.51
C MET A 27 -9.11 -6.35 4.28
N GLN A 28 -8.46 -5.37 3.67
CA GLN A 28 -8.34 -4.03 4.22
C GLN A 28 -8.31 -3.00 3.10
N GLY A 29 -8.67 -1.77 3.41
CA GLY A 29 -8.56 -0.66 2.49
C GLY A 29 -8.58 0.66 3.22
N GLU A 30 -7.94 1.65 2.62
CA GLU A 30 -7.89 3.01 3.14
C GLU A 30 -8.11 3.97 1.97
N TYR A 31 -8.78 5.08 2.24
CA TYR A 31 -8.91 6.23 1.36
C TYR A 31 -8.44 7.46 2.14
N GLY A 32 -7.66 8.32 1.51
CA GLY A 32 -7.21 9.58 2.09
C GLY A 32 -7.35 10.70 1.07
N GLN A 33 -7.68 11.89 1.56
CA GLN A 33 -7.73 13.11 0.77
C GLN A 33 -7.04 14.24 1.53
N ILE A 34 -6.28 15.04 0.80
CA ILE A 34 -5.58 16.22 1.31
C ILE A 34 -6.00 17.43 0.50
N ASP A 35 -6.44 18.48 1.21
CA ASP A 35 -6.66 19.82 0.66
C ASP A 35 -5.45 20.67 1.05
N VAL A 36 -4.77 21.25 0.06
CA VAL A 36 -3.49 21.94 0.26
C VAL A 36 -3.69 23.44 0.07
N ASP A 37 -3.36 24.22 1.10
CA ASP A 37 -3.25 25.66 1.00
C ASP A 37 -1.87 26.02 0.44
N THR A 38 -1.83 26.64 -0.73
CA THR A 38 -0.57 27.07 -1.33
C THR A 38 -0.23 28.51 -0.94
N PRO A 39 1.06 28.91 -0.93
CA PRO A 39 1.46 30.30 -0.77
C PRO A 39 0.92 31.20 -1.89
N PHE A 40 0.80 32.50 -1.64
CA PHE A 40 0.21 33.47 -2.60
C PHE A 40 0.86 33.52 -4.00
N PHE A 41 2.09 33.04 -4.14
CA PHE A 41 2.85 33.01 -5.40
C PHE A 41 2.67 31.69 -6.18
N ILE A 42 1.89 30.75 -5.66
CA ILE A 42 1.46 29.52 -6.33
C ILE A 42 -0.03 29.66 -6.63
N GLU A 43 -0.45 29.27 -7.83
CA GLU A 43 -1.84 29.38 -8.26
C GLU A 43 -2.68 28.22 -7.72
N GLY A 44 -3.76 28.57 -7.02
CA GLY A 44 -4.80 27.64 -6.60
C GLY A 44 -4.45 26.76 -5.39
N ASN A 45 -5.48 26.08 -4.88
CA ASN A 45 -5.36 25.13 -3.78
C ASN A 45 -5.73 23.73 -4.31
N PRO A 46 -4.74 22.86 -4.54
CA PRO A 46 -5.01 21.54 -5.07
C PRO A 46 -5.61 20.61 -4.03
N ILE A 47 -6.41 19.66 -4.51
CA ILE A 47 -6.97 18.58 -3.70
C ILE A 47 -6.45 17.28 -4.28
N PHE A 48 -5.74 16.50 -3.48
CA PHE A 48 -5.20 15.21 -3.90
C PHE A 48 -5.82 14.09 -3.09
N ASP A 49 -5.88 12.91 -3.68
CA ASP A 49 -6.38 11.73 -2.99
C ASP A 49 -5.62 10.47 -3.37
N GLY A 50 -5.82 9.45 -2.55
CA GLY A 50 -5.27 8.14 -2.81
C GLY A 50 -6.00 7.10 -2.00
N TRP A 51 -6.01 5.89 -2.53
CA TRP A 51 -6.63 4.77 -1.85
C TRP A 51 -5.98 3.46 -2.23
N TYR A 52 -6.26 2.45 -1.43
CA TYR A 52 -5.91 1.09 -1.80
C TYR A 52 -6.93 0.09 -1.26
N VAL A 53 -6.94 -1.08 -1.90
CA VAL A 53 -7.58 -2.28 -1.37
C VAL A 53 -6.56 -3.39 -1.38
N ASN A 54 -6.44 -4.09 -0.26
CA ASN A 54 -5.58 -5.24 -0.08
C ASN A 54 -6.40 -6.45 0.39
N ALA A 55 -6.15 -7.59 -0.22
CA ALA A 55 -6.66 -8.88 0.23
C ALA A 55 -5.50 -9.83 0.44
N SER A 56 -5.59 -10.69 1.46
CA SER A 56 -4.59 -11.72 1.70
C SER A 56 -5.23 -13.00 2.19
N TRP A 57 -4.63 -14.13 1.85
CA TRP A 57 -5.11 -15.45 2.20
C TRP A 57 -3.96 -16.35 2.66
N PHE A 58 -4.09 -16.92 3.86
CA PHE A 58 -3.21 -17.98 4.36
C PHE A 58 -3.67 -19.35 3.87
N LEU A 59 -2.91 -19.95 2.94
CA LEU A 59 -3.15 -21.30 2.43
C LEU A 59 -3.12 -22.36 3.53
N THR A 60 -2.28 -22.14 4.53
CA THR A 60 -2.02 -23.01 5.68
C THR A 60 -3.01 -22.79 6.83
N GLY A 61 -3.96 -21.86 6.66
CA GLY A 61 -5.11 -21.68 7.54
C GLY A 61 -4.89 -20.75 8.73
N GLU A 62 -3.75 -20.07 8.85
CA GLU A 62 -3.50 -19.04 9.86
C GLU A 62 -4.44 -17.85 9.71
N THR A 63 -4.67 -17.14 10.80
CA THR A 63 -5.50 -15.94 10.83
C THR A 63 -4.61 -14.75 11.17
N ARG A 64 -4.82 -13.61 10.51
CA ARG A 64 -4.18 -12.35 10.91
C ARG A 64 -4.87 -11.83 12.17
N PRO A 65 -4.18 -11.71 13.32
CA PRO A 65 -4.80 -11.09 14.48
C PRO A 65 -5.13 -9.64 14.17
N TYR A 66 -6.28 -9.17 14.63
CA TYR A 66 -6.69 -7.78 14.51
C TYR A 66 -7.27 -7.33 15.85
N ASP A 67 -6.68 -6.29 16.43
CA ASP A 67 -7.11 -5.72 17.70
C ASP A 67 -6.79 -4.22 17.73
N LYS A 68 -7.62 -3.42 18.41
CA LYS A 68 -7.45 -1.97 18.60
C LYS A 68 -7.10 -1.20 17.30
N GLY A 69 -7.74 -1.57 16.19
CA GLY A 69 -7.52 -0.92 14.89
C GLY A 69 -6.30 -1.41 14.10
N GLY A 70 -5.50 -2.35 14.64
CA GLY A 70 -4.25 -2.79 14.02
C GLY A 70 -4.14 -4.29 13.80
N PHE A 71 -3.39 -4.68 12.77
CA PHE A 71 -3.02 -6.08 12.56
C PHE A 71 -1.83 -6.48 13.43
N GLY A 72 -1.96 -7.60 14.13
CA GLY A 72 -0.93 -8.14 15.00
C GLY A 72 -0.03 -9.19 14.33
N ARG A 73 0.91 -9.72 15.12
CA ARG A 73 1.83 -10.79 14.71
C ARG A 73 1.06 -12.10 14.47
N VAL A 74 1.23 -12.67 13.27
CA VAL A 74 0.64 -13.96 12.90
C VAL A 74 1.26 -15.08 13.75
N LYS A 75 0.41 -15.98 14.26
CA LYS A 75 0.82 -17.17 14.99
C LYS A 75 0.89 -18.36 14.02
N VAL A 76 2.10 -18.87 13.80
CA VAL A 76 2.33 -19.94 12.82
C VAL A 76 1.90 -21.27 13.42
N LYS A 77 0.95 -21.95 12.79
CA LYS A 77 0.37 -23.20 13.31
C LYS A 77 1.37 -24.36 13.30
N ASN A 78 2.14 -24.49 12.22
CA ASN A 78 3.12 -25.56 12.02
C ASN A 78 4.50 -24.99 11.64
N PRO A 79 5.31 -24.51 12.59
CA PRO A 79 6.59 -23.86 12.30
C PRO A 79 7.62 -24.78 11.63
N VAL A 80 8.45 -24.21 10.75
CA VAL A 80 9.46 -24.93 9.96
C VAL A 80 10.49 -25.62 10.86
N PHE A 81 11.01 -24.91 11.86
CA PHE A 81 12.01 -25.44 12.79
C PHE A 81 11.44 -26.45 13.79
N LYS A 82 10.14 -26.77 13.69
CA LYS A 82 9.47 -27.85 14.42
C LYS A 82 8.99 -28.97 13.48
N GLY A 83 9.48 -28.99 12.24
CA GLY A 83 9.14 -30.00 11.23
C GLY A 83 7.89 -29.68 10.39
N GLY A 84 7.30 -28.50 10.54
CA GLY A 84 6.14 -28.06 9.77
C GLY A 84 6.49 -27.34 8.47
N ALA A 85 5.47 -26.93 7.72
CA ALA A 85 5.62 -26.20 6.46
C ALA A 85 5.77 -24.67 6.64
N GLY A 86 5.63 -24.15 7.87
CA GLY A 86 5.43 -22.72 8.12
C GLY A 86 4.03 -22.25 7.71
N ALA A 87 3.82 -20.94 7.65
CA ALA A 87 2.60 -20.34 7.12
C ALA A 87 2.85 -19.73 5.75
N TRP A 88 2.03 -20.08 4.76
CA TRP A 88 2.09 -19.53 3.41
C TRP A 88 0.92 -18.58 3.16
N GLN A 89 1.24 -17.34 2.81
CA GLN A 89 0.27 -16.28 2.56
C GLN A 89 0.45 -15.71 1.15
N PHE A 90 -0.64 -15.65 0.40
CA PHE A 90 -0.73 -14.81 -0.79
C PHE A 90 -1.38 -13.48 -0.45
N ALA A 91 -0.91 -12.40 -1.07
CA ALA A 91 -1.48 -11.08 -0.93
C ALA A 91 -1.60 -10.41 -2.29
N GLY A 92 -2.69 -9.68 -2.49
CA GLY A 92 -2.91 -8.80 -3.63
C GLY A 92 -3.25 -7.41 -3.12
N ARG A 93 -2.71 -6.38 -3.77
CA ARG A 93 -3.08 -4.98 -3.52
C ARG A 93 -3.26 -4.26 -4.85
N TYR A 94 -4.27 -3.40 -4.88
CA TYR A 94 -4.40 -2.36 -5.88
C TYR A 94 -4.34 -1.02 -5.15
N ASP A 95 -3.43 -0.15 -5.57
CA ASP A 95 -3.28 1.21 -5.04
C ASP A 95 -3.40 2.24 -6.16
N VAL A 96 -4.01 3.37 -5.80
CA VAL A 96 -4.16 4.54 -6.66
C VAL A 96 -3.74 5.76 -5.85
N ILE A 97 -2.92 6.61 -6.45
CA ILE A 97 -2.68 7.96 -5.97
C ILE A 97 -2.95 8.93 -7.12
N ASP A 98 -3.77 9.94 -6.87
CA ASP A 98 -4.17 10.93 -7.85
C ASP A 98 -3.70 12.32 -7.42
N LEU A 99 -2.72 12.83 -8.16
CA LEU A 99 -2.18 14.17 -8.00
C LEU A 99 -2.60 15.11 -9.15
N SER A 100 -3.61 14.73 -9.95
CA SER A 100 -3.98 15.43 -11.18
C SER A 100 -4.84 16.68 -10.93
N ASN A 101 -5.58 16.73 -9.82
CA ASN A 101 -6.35 17.90 -9.43
C ASN A 101 -5.45 18.96 -8.77
N ASN A 102 -4.67 19.62 -9.61
CA ASN A 102 -3.65 20.59 -9.22
C ASN A 102 -4.19 22.01 -8.93
N GLY A 103 -5.51 22.24 -8.96
CA GLY A 103 -6.10 23.54 -8.63
C GLY A 103 -5.68 24.70 -9.54
N GLY A 104 -5.06 24.44 -10.69
CA GLY A 104 -4.49 25.47 -11.59
C GLY A 104 -2.97 25.61 -11.49
N PHE A 105 -2.34 25.04 -10.47
CA PHE A 105 -0.88 25.02 -10.33
C PHE A 105 -0.20 24.24 -11.46
N VAL A 106 0.83 24.83 -12.07
CA VAL A 106 1.66 24.16 -13.08
C VAL A 106 2.52 23.09 -12.42
N CYS A 107 2.12 21.84 -12.59
CA CYS A 107 2.80 20.68 -12.01
C CYS A 107 3.23 19.68 -13.10
N PRO A 108 4.47 19.76 -13.61
CA PRO A 108 4.92 18.88 -14.69
C PRO A 108 4.97 17.40 -14.28
N ALA A 109 5.14 17.09 -12.99
CA ALA A 109 5.23 15.71 -12.50
C ALA A 109 3.94 15.20 -11.82
N CYS A 110 2.86 15.99 -11.87
CA CYS A 110 1.55 15.56 -11.37
C CYS A 110 0.87 14.59 -12.34
N GLY A 111 -0.03 13.78 -11.80
CA GLY A 111 -0.76 12.77 -12.54
C GLY A 111 -1.33 11.72 -11.60
N THR A 112 -1.84 10.65 -12.18
CA THR A 112 -2.35 9.49 -11.44
C THR A 112 -1.36 8.35 -11.58
N GLN A 113 -1.05 7.67 -10.48
CA GLN A 113 -0.32 6.40 -10.48
C GLN A 113 -1.23 5.30 -9.96
N LYS A 114 -1.34 4.22 -10.72
CA LYS A 114 -2.07 3.00 -10.34
C LYS A 114 -1.07 1.87 -10.23
N THR A 115 -1.13 1.07 -9.18
CA THR A 115 -0.22 -0.07 -9.01
C THR A 115 -0.98 -1.32 -8.63
N TRP A 116 -0.67 -2.42 -9.31
CA TRP A 116 -0.96 -3.76 -8.83
C TRP A 116 0.26 -4.32 -8.11
N LEU A 117 0.05 -4.94 -6.95
CA LEU A 117 1.08 -5.67 -6.21
C LEU A 117 0.58 -7.08 -5.89
N PHE A 118 1.41 -8.06 -6.19
CA PHE A 118 1.21 -9.47 -5.86
C PHE A 118 2.35 -9.93 -4.96
N GLY A 119 2.01 -10.49 -3.80
CA GLY A 119 2.94 -10.87 -2.76
C GLY A 119 2.80 -12.32 -2.35
N VAL A 120 3.92 -12.98 -2.10
CA VAL A 120 4.02 -14.26 -1.41
C VAL A 120 4.82 -14.05 -0.14
N ASN A 121 4.24 -14.45 1.00
CA ASN A 121 4.91 -14.41 2.28
C ASN A 121 4.98 -15.82 2.87
N TRP A 122 6.18 -16.22 3.28
CA TRP A 122 6.41 -17.47 3.99
C TRP A 122 6.89 -17.16 5.41
N TYR A 123 6.07 -17.49 6.40
CA TYR A 123 6.39 -17.34 7.81
C TYR A 123 6.97 -18.66 8.31
N LEU A 124 8.26 -18.67 8.61
CA LEU A 124 8.96 -19.87 9.06
C LEU A 124 8.58 -20.20 10.51
N ASN A 125 8.38 -19.16 11.31
CA ASN A 125 7.90 -19.18 12.69
C ASN A 125 7.26 -17.81 13.01
N ASP A 126 6.89 -17.57 14.28
CA ASP A 126 6.27 -16.31 14.73
C ASP A 126 7.14 -15.04 14.53
N TYR A 127 8.45 -15.20 14.31
CA TYR A 127 9.48 -14.16 14.37
C TYR A 127 10.28 -14.02 13.06
N THR A 128 10.06 -14.91 12.10
CA THR A 128 10.87 -15.00 10.89
C THR A 128 9.98 -15.19 9.68
N ARG A 129 10.10 -14.29 8.71
CA ARG A 129 9.37 -14.39 7.44
C ARG A 129 10.22 -13.99 6.25
N LEU A 130 9.97 -14.66 5.13
CA LEU A 130 10.49 -14.33 3.81
C LEU A 130 9.34 -13.79 2.95
N MET A 131 9.63 -12.76 2.16
CA MET A 131 8.63 -12.04 1.38
C MET A 131 9.15 -11.84 -0.03
N LEU A 132 8.30 -12.12 -1.02
CA LEU A 132 8.53 -11.83 -2.43
C LEU A 132 7.35 -11.02 -2.95
N ASN A 133 7.61 -9.88 -3.57
CA ASN A 133 6.59 -9.03 -4.16
C ASN A 133 6.94 -8.75 -5.63
N TYR A 134 5.93 -8.81 -6.48
CA TYR A 134 5.94 -8.28 -7.83
C TYR A 134 4.96 -7.12 -7.89
N ASN A 135 5.35 -6.02 -8.53
CA ASN A 135 4.48 -4.87 -8.72
C ASN A 135 4.55 -4.32 -10.14
N GLU A 136 3.43 -3.76 -10.59
CA GLU A 136 3.26 -3.18 -11.91
C GLU A 136 2.51 -1.86 -11.76
N SER A 137 3.12 -0.76 -12.18
CA SER A 137 2.59 0.59 -12.06
C SER A 137 2.38 1.23 -13.41
N ASP A 138 1.22 1.84 -13.61
CA ASP A 138 0.86 2.65 -14.77
C ASP A 138 0.75 4.12 -14.34
N ILE A 139 1.31 5.01 -15.16
CA ILE A 139 1.33 6.45 -14.89
C ILE A 139 0.56 7.20 -15.97
N ASP A 140 -0.44 7.97 -15.54
CA ASP A 140 -1.25 8.83 -16.39
C ASP A 140 -0.98 10.30 -16.02
N GLY A 141 -0.59 11.13 -16.99
CA GLY A 141 -0.32 12.56 -16.77
C GLY A 141 1.13 12.90 -16.41
N GLY A 142 1.45 14.18 -16.57
CA GLY A 142 2.79 14.72 -16.32
C GLY A 142 3.88 14.20 -17.27
N VAL A 143 5.13 14.45 -16.90
CA VAL A 143 6.33 14.11 -17.70
C VAL A 143 6.54 12.61 -17.87
N ASN A 144 5.89 11.79 -17.05
CA ASN A 144 5.99 10.32 -17.09
C ASN A 144 4.71 9.68 -17.66
N SER A 145 3.83 10.44 -18.31
CA SER A 145 2.58 9.90 -18.85
C SER A 145 2.82 8.76 -19.82
N GLY A 146 2.09 7.66 -19.66
CA GLY A 146 2.23 6.43 -20.45
C GLY A 146 3.37 5.52 -19.99
N ALA A 147 4.08 5.86 -18.91
CA ALA A 147 5.09 4.99 -18.33
C ALA A 147 4.46 3.75 -17.70
N HIS A 148 5.09 2.61 -17.96
CA HIS A 148 4.71 1.31 -17.41
C HIS A 148 5.91 0.67 -16.71
N ILE A 149 5.78 0.41 -15.42
CA ILE A 149 6.93 0.16 -14.54
C ILE A 149 6.73 -1.13 -13.77
N LYS A 150 7.70 -2.04 -13.88
CA LYS A 150 7.67 -3.34 -13.20
C LYS A 150 8.75 -3.40 -12.14
N GLY A 151 8.40 -3.96 -10.98
CA GLY A 151 9.30 -4.14 -9.85
C GLY A 151 9.23 -5.55 -9.31
N LEU A 152 10.39 -6.04 -8.86
CA LEU A 152 10.50 -7.26 -8.07
C LEU A 152 11.25 -6.94 -6.79
N GLY A 153 10.69 -7.30 -5.65
CA GLY A 153 11.29 -7.06 -4.34
C GLY A 153 11.28 -8.32 -3.49
N MET A 154 12.41 -8.61 -2.84
CA MET A 154 12.52 -9.68 -1.86
C MET A 154 12.97 -9.12 -0.51
N ARG A 155 12.48 -9.72 0.58
CA ARG A 155 12.87 -9.34 1.94
C ARG A 155 12.89 -10.55 2.85
N ALA A 156 13.98 -10.70 3.61
CA ALA A 156 14.01 -11.53 4.81
C ALA A 156 13.83 -10.62 6.03
N GLN A 157 12.95 -11.00 6.95
CA GLN A 157 12.70 -10.28 8.19
C GLN A 157 12.85 -11.21 9.38
N VAL A 158 13.54 -10.71 10.41
CA VAL A 158 13.62 -11.30 11.75
C VAL A 158 13.32 -10.21 12.76
N ASP A 159 12.42 -10.49 13.71
CA ASP A 159 12.08 -9.61 14.84
C ASP A 159 12.16 -10.39 16.16
N TRP A 160 12.48 -9.71 17.27
CA TRP A 160 12.67 -10.31 18.61
C TRP A 160 11.84 -9.60 19.68
#